data_AF-A0AAW9DJL6-F1
#
_entry.id   AF-A0AAW9DJL6-F1
#
_cell.length_a   1.000
_cell.length_b   1.000
_cell.length_c   1.000
_cell.angle_alpha   90.00
_cell.angle_beta   90.00
_cell.angle_gamma   90.00
#
_symmetry.space_group_name_H-M   'P 1'
#
loop_
_entity.id
_entity.type
_entity.pdbx_description
1 polymer ?
#
loop_
_entity_poly.entity_id
_entity_poly.type
_entity_poly.pdbx_seq_one_letter_code
_entity_poly.pdbx_strand_id
1 'polypeptide(L)'
;EITLGYSTTTEDASGDLVERTPVLDIAEQAVDEAMASFVGTITQIPPMYSAVKVNGRKLYEYARAGEKVERPQRQIDIYSFERTSPIELADDCARFTFRVRCGKGTYVRTLSVDLGAKLGYASHMSKLERTGS
;
A
#
# COMPACT_ATOMS: atom_id res chain seq x y z
N GLU A 1 -8.12 -5.18 0.61
CA GLU A 1 -8.59 -4.35 1.73
C GLU A 1 -7.42 -3.54 2.22
N ILE A 2 -7.68 -2.27 2.50
CA ILE A 2 -6.72 -1.35 3.11
C ILE A 2 -7.25 -0.93 4.48
N THR A 3 -6.34 -0.79 5.43
CA THR A 3 -6.61 -0.18 6.73
C THR A 3 -5.77 1.09 6.83
N LEU A 4 -6.44 2.23 6.98
CA LEU A 4 -5.84 3.51 7.36
C LEU A 4 -5.88 3.62 8.89
N GLY A 5 -4.85 4.21 9.49
CA GLY A 5 -4.75 4.37 10.94
C GLY A 5 -3.38 4.01 11.48
N TYR A 6 -2.69 3.07 10.84
CA TYR A 6 -1.33 2.69 11.18
C TYR A 6 -0.63 1.97 10.02
N SER A 7 0.69 2.05 10.02
CA SER A 7 1.58 1.37 9.07
C SER A 7 2.35 0.23 9.74
N THR A 8 2.84 -0.69 8.91
CA THR A 8 3.60 -1.86 9.37
C THR A 8 4.93 -2.01 8.61
N THR A 9 5.88 -2.74 9.19
CA THR A 9 7.22 -2.96 8.60
C THR A 9 7.18 -3.66 7.24
N THR A 10 6.14 -4.45 6.97
CA THR A 10 5.98 -5.25 5.74
C THR A 10 4.95 -4.65 4.77
N GLU A 11 4.36 -3.51 5.10
CA GLU A 11 3.26 -2.87 4.35
C GLU A 11 1.98 -3.73 4.26
N ASP A 12 1.88 -4.78 5.07
CA ASP A 12 0.71 -5.65 5.24
C ASP A 12 0.47 -6.02 6.70
N ALA A 13 -0.63 -6.70 7.00
CA ALA A 13 -1.02 -7.06 8.37
C ALA A 13 -0.04 -8.02 9.10
N SER A 14 0.99 -8.55 8.42
CA SER A 14 1.95 -9.48 9.04
C SER A 14 3.16 -8.79 9.68
N GLY A 15 3.35 -7.50 9.44
CA GLY A 15 4.47 -6.72 9.97
C GLY A 15 4.16 -6.10 11.32
N ASP A 16 5.23 -5.69 12.01
CA ASP A 16 5.13 -4.94 13.26
C ASP A 16 4.68 -3.51 13.00
N LEU A 17 3.98 -2.89 13.96
CA LEU A 17 3.54 -1.50 13.91
C LEU A 17 4.74 -0.55 13.81
N VAL A 18 4.68 0.40 12.86
CA VAL A 18 5.73 1.41 12.64
C VAL A 18 5.25 2.80 13.08
N GLU A 19 4.09 3.21 12.60
CA GLU A 19 3.53 4.54 12.84
C GLU A 19 2.01 4.45 13.01
N ARG A 20 1.43 5.32 13.83
CA ARG A 20 -0.02 5.40 14.06
C ARG A 20 -0.51 6.83 13.83
N THR A 21 -1.54 6.97 13.00
CA THR A 21 -2.24 8.21 12.69
C THR A 21 -3.75 7.95 12.81
N PRO A 22 -4.35 8.15 13.98
CA PRO A 22 -5.78 7.89 14.23
C PRO A 22 -6.70 8.47 13.13
N VAL A 23 -7.65 7.67 12.66
CA VAL A 23 -8.70 8.10 11.72
C VAL A 23 -10.02 8.20 12.48
N LEU A 24 -10.44 9.44 12.76
CA LEU A 24 -11.70 9.71 13.46
C LEU A 24 -12.84 9.98 12.48
N ASP A 25 -12.52 10.63 11.35
CA ASP A 25 -13.39 10.83 10.23
C ASP A 25 -12.59 10.76 8.92
N ILE A 26 -13.29 10.43 7.84
CA ILE A 26 -12.75 10.52 6.49
C ILE A 26 -13.90 10.60 5.50
N ALA A 27 -13.84 11.55 4.57
CA ALA A 27 -14.84 11.68 3.53
C ALA A 27 -14.64 10.59 2.48
N GLU A 28 -15.68 9.79 2.22
CA GLU A 28 -15.66 8.75 1.18
C GLU A 28 -15.23 9.30 -0.18
N GLN A 29 -15.76 10.47 -0.55
CA GLN A 29 -15.42 11.13 -1.81
C GLN A 29 -13.93 11.49 -1.90
N ALA A 30 -13.29 11.90 -0.80
CA ALA A 30 -11.86 12.20 -0.79
C ALA A 30 -11.03 10.93 -1.02
N VAL A 31 -11.47 9.78 -0.49
CA VAL A 31 -10.83 8.48 -0.75
C VAL A 31 -10.98 8.11 -2.22
N ASP A 32 -12.18 8.23 -2.78
CA ASP A 32 -12.46 7.86 -4.16
C ASP A 32 -11.68 8.74 -5.15
N GLU A 33 -11.60 10.06 -4.90
CA GLU A 33 -10.79 11.00 -5.68
C GLU A 33 -9.29 10.70 -5.56
N ALA A 34 -8.81 10.37 -4.36
CA ALA A 34 -7.43 9.96 -4.15
C ALA A 34 -7.10 8.69 -4.94
N MET A 35 -7.96 7.67 -4.90
CA MET A 35 -7.79 6.43 -5.66
C MET A 35 -7.78 6.67 -7.17
N ALA A 36 -8.70 7.50 -7.67
CA ALA A 36 -8.77 7.85 -9.09
C ALA A 36 -7.48 8.51 -9.60
N SER A 37 -6.79 9.29 -8.76
CA SER A 37 -5.54 9.96 -9.13
C SER A 37 -4.34 9.02 -9.35
N PHE A 38 -4.43 7.75 -8.93
CA PHE A 38 -3.38 6.75 -9.19
C PHE A 38 -3.57 6.03 -10.53
N VAL A 39 -4.72 6.19 -11.19
CA VAL A 39 -4.99 5.53 -12.48
C VAL A 39 -4.09 6.14 -13.57
N GLY A 40 -3.43 5.28 -14.32
CA GLY A 40 -2.40 5.65 -15.30
C GLY A 40 -1.02 5.11 -14.91
N THR A 41 0.01 5.70 -15.51
CA THR A 41 1.40 5.32 -15.23
C THR A 41 1.93 6.11 -14.03
N ILE A 42 2.31 5.40 -12.97
CA ILE A 42 2.85 5.98 -11.74
C ILE A 42 4.22 5.39 -11.41
N THR A 43 4.97 6.07 -10.54
CA THR A 43 6.25 5.57 -10.05
C THR A 43 6.06 4.97 -8.66
N GLN A 44 6.55 3.74 -8.48
CA GLN A 44 6.51 3.03 -7.21
C GLN A 44 7.93 2.64 -6.76
N ILE A 45 8.16 2.72 -5.45
CA ILE A 45 9.35 2.16 -4.81
C ILE A 45 8.95 0.80 -4.21
N PRO A 46 9.53 -0.33 -4.65
CA PRO A 46 9.20 -1.65 -4.12
C PRO A 46 9.38 -1.70 -2.59
N PRO A 47 8.60 -2.50 -1.84
CA PRO A 47 8.78 -2.65 -0.41
C PRO A 47 10.15 -3.27 -0.08
N MET A 48 10.69 -2.95 1.10
CA MET A 48 11.88 -3.63 1.62
C MET A 48 11.66 -5.14 1.71
N TYR A 49 10.47 -5.59 2.08
CA TYR A 49 10.10 -7.02 2.03
C TYR A 49 9.65 -7.44 0.62
N SER A 50 10.58 -7.43 -0.33
CA SER A 50 10.35 -7.90 -1.72
C SER A 50 11.51 -8.72 -2.29
N ALA A 51 11.23 -9.41 -3.40
CA ALA A 51 12.20 -10.23 -4.12
C ALA A 51 13.07 -9.43 -5.10
N VAL A 52 12.93 -8.10 -5.17
CA VAL A 52 13.78 -7.24 -6.00
C VAL A 52 15.23 -7.38 -5.55
N LYS A 53 16.14 -7.56 -6.49
CA LYS A 53 17.58 -7.64 -6.20
C LYS A 53 18.24 -6.27 -6.31
N VAL A 54 19.09 -5.95 -5.34
CA VAL A 54 19.99 -4.79 -5.32
C VAL A 54 21.36 -5.30 -4.87
N ASN A 55 22.40 -5.03 -5.67
CA ASN A 55 23.77 -5.51 -5.43
C ASN A 55 23.86 -7.03 -5.19
N GLY A 56 23.11 -7.82 -5.98
CA GLY A 56 23.13 -9.28 -5.92
C GLY A 56 22.25 -9.92 -4.83
N ARG A 57 21.85 -9.18 -3.79
CA ARG A 57 20.98 -9.63 -2.69
C ARG A 57 19.53 -9.16 -2.89
N LYS A 58 18.54 -9.90 -2.40
CA LYS A 58 17.12 -9.49 -2.45
C LYS A 58 16.83 -8.48 -1.34
N LEU A 59 15.89 -7.56 -1.56
CA LEU A 59 15.53 -6.53 -0.58
C LEU A 59 15.12 -7.12 0.78
N TYR A 60 14.38 -8.24 0.81
CA TYR A 60 14.01 -8.85 2.08
C TYR A 60 15.21 -9.36 2.90
N GLU A 61 16.35 -9.66 2.25
CA GLU A 61 17.57 -10.10 2.93
C GLU A 61 18.23 -8.94 3.68
N TYR A 62 18.20 -7.73 3.10
CA TYR A 62 18.62 -6.51 3.79
C TYR A 62 17.69 -6.20 4.96
N ALA A 63 16.36 -6.29 4.75
CA ALA A 63 15.38 -6.05 5.81
C ALA A 63 15.58 -6.97 7.03
N ARG A 64 15.78 -8.27 6.81
CA ARG A 64 16.03 -9.25 7.87
C ARG A 64 17.37 -9.03 8.59
N ALA A 65 18.35 -8.44 7.91
CA ALA A 65 19.64 -8.09 8.49
C ALA A 65 19.61 -6.72 9.22
N GLY A 66 18.49 -5.99 9.18
CA GLY A 66 18.42 -4.61 9.68
C GLY A 66 19.22 -3.61 8.84
N GLU A 67 19.62 -3.98 7.63
CA GLU A 67 20.40 -3.16 6.72
C GLU A 67 19.48 -2.28 5.87
N LYS A 68 19.86 -1.01 5.72
CA LYS A 68 19.20 -0.10 4.77
C LYS A 68 19.92 -0.16 3.43
N VAL A 69 19.15 -0.17 2.35
CA VAL A 69 19.67 -0.09 0.97
C VAL A 69 18.75 0.81 0.16
N GLU A 70 19.32 1.56 -0.77
CA GLU A 70 18.52 2.34 -1.70
C GLU A 70 17.71 1.42 -2.61
N ARG A 71 16.42 1.71 -2.74
CA ARG A 71 15.48 0.88 -3.50
C ARG A 71 15.23 1.52 -4.87
N PRO A 72 15.26 0.75 -5.96
CA PRO A 72 15.04 1.30 -7.29
C PRO A 72 13.60 1.78 -7.46
N GLN A 73 13.41 2.93 -8.08
CA GLN A 73 12.09 3.38 -8.55
C GLN A 73 11.68 2.61 -9.81
N ARG A 74 10.39 2.31 -9.96
CA ARG A 74 9.84 1.61 -11.12
C ARG A 74 8.55 2.28 -11.59
N GLN A 75 8.41 2.45 -12.90
CA GLN A 75 7.13 2.79 -13.49
C GLN A 75 6.23 1.55 -13.53
N ILE A 76 4.97 1.74 -13.15
CA ILE A 76 3.92 0.73 -13.20
C ILE A 76 2.65 1.36 -13.80
N ASP A 77 1.79 0.52 -14.35
CA ASP A 77 0.51 0.96 -14.90
C ASP A 77 -0.64 0.50 -13.99
N ILE A 78 -1.49 1.44 -13.61
CA ILE A 78 -2.75 1.18 -12.91
C ILE A 78 -3.88 1.40 -13.92
N TYR A 79 -4.55 0.30 -14.31
CA TYR A 79 -5.66 0.35 -15.26
C TYR A 79 -6.99 0.70 -14.60
N SER A 80 -7.20 0.29 -13.35
CA SER A 80 -8.31 0.75 -12.50
C SER A 80 -7.95 0.59 -11.03
N PHE A 81 -8.49 1.46 -10.18
CA PHE A 81 -8.32 1.40 -8.73
C PHE A 81 -9.54 2.02 -8.05
N GLU A 82 -10.43 1.18 -7.52
CA GLU A 82 -11.77 1.59 -7.11
C GLU A 82 -12.16 0.93 -5.79
N ARG A 83 -12.79 1.71 -4.90
CA ARG A 83 -13.34 1.21 -3.65
C ARG A 83 -14.59 0.35 -3.92
N THR A 84 -14.74 -0.74 -3.18
CA THR A 84 -15.81 -1.74 -3.39
C THR A 84 -16.70 -1.95 -2.17
N SER A 85 -16.49 -1.18 -1.10
CA SER A 85 -17.35 -1.17 0.10
C SER A 85 -17.42 0.23 0.70
N PRO A 86 -18.43 0.51 1.55
CA PRO A 86 -18.40 1.65 2.46
C PRO A 86 -17.13 1.68 3.31
N ILE A 87 -16.81 2.85 3.87
CA ILE A 87 -15.72 2.98 4.85
C ILE A 87 -16.25 2.61 6.24
N GLU A 88 -15.59 1.65 6.87
CA GLU A 88 -15.86 1.26 8.26
C GLU A 88 -14.87 1.95 9.20
N LEU A 89 -15.38 2.73 10.15
CA LEU A 89 -14.60 3.37 11.21
C LEU A 89 -14.69 2.56 12.50
N ALA A 90 -13.55 2.06 12.99
CA ALA A 90 -13.44 1.35 14.25
C ALA A 90 -11.99 1.35 14.74
N ASP A 91 -11.78 1.34 16.07
CA ASP A 91 -10.45 1.25 16.69
C ASP A 91 -9.44 2.32 16.20
N ASP A 92 -9.94 3.55 16.00
CA ASP A 92 -9.20 4.68 15.42
C ASP A 92 -8.65 4.40 14.01
N CYS A 93 -9.29 3.50 13.26
CA CYS A 93 -8.91 3.11 11.91
C CYS A 93 -10.10 3.22 10.94
N ALA A 94 -9.78 3.45 9.67
CA ALA A 94 -10.73 3.35 8.57
C ALA A 94 -10.39 2.13 7.70
N ARG A 95 -11.38 1.27 7.44
CA ARG A 95 -11.22 0.05 6.65
C ARG A 95 -12.17 0.03 5.48
N PHE A 96 -11.66 -0.37 4.32
CA PHE A 96 -12.49 -0.58 3.13
C PHE A 96 -11.84 -1.57 2.16
N THR A 97 -12.69 -2.25 1.42
CA THR A 97 -12.29 -3.12 0.31
C THR A 97 -12.14 -2.33 -0.97
N PHE A 98 -11.28 -2.80 -1.86
CA PHE A 98 -11.07 -2.20 -3.16
C PHE A 98 -10.77 -3.28 -4.20
N ARG A 99 -10.92 -2.92 -5.46
CA ARG A 99 -10.45 -3.69 -6.61
C ARG A 99 -9.43 -2.86 -7.39
N VAL A 100 -8.36 -3.52 -7.81
CA VAL A 100 -7.32 -2.93 -8.65
C VAL A 100 -7.05 -3.83 -9.85
N ARG A 101 -6.93 -3.23 -11.02
CA ARG A 101 -6.37 -3.87 -12.21
C ARG A 101 -5.07 -3.14 -12.53
N CYS A 102 -3.95 -3.85 -12.55
CA CYS A 102 -2.62 -3.24 -12.69
C CYS A 102 -1.69 -4.07 -13.57
N GLY A 103 -0.65 -3.43 -14.09
CA GLY A 103 0.41 -4.04 -14.86
C GLY A 103 1.33 -4.91 -14.00
N LYS A 104 2.19 -5.68 -14.69
CA LYS A 104 3.20 -6.55 -14.06
C LYS A 104 4.12 -5.74 -13.13
N GLY A 105 4.51 -6.37 -12.01
CA GLY A 105 5.47 -5.78 -11.07
C GLY A 105 4.91 -4.74 -10.11
N THR A 106 3.60 -4.50 -10.15
CA THR A 106 2.90 -3.66 -9.17
C THR A 106 2.87 -4.33 -7.80
N TYR A 107 3.29 -3.61 -6.77
CA TYR A 107 3.09 -4.01 -5.38
C TYR A 107 1.80 -3.37 -4.85
N VAL A 108 0.76 -4.20 -4.67
CA VAL A 108 -0.53 -3.76 -4.11
C VAL A 108 -0.39 -3.27 -2.66
N ARG A 109 0.58 -3.82 -1.91
CA ARG A 109 0.95 -3.34 -0.57
C ARG A 109 1.40 -1.88 -0.60
N THR A 110 2.38 -1.58 -1.44
CA THR A 110 2.89 -0.22 -1.60
C THR A 110 1.82 0.72 -2.15
N LEU A 111 0.97 0.28 -3.10
CA LEU A 111 -0.17 1.08 -3.56
C LEU A 111 -1.13 1.45 -2.41
N SER A 112 -1.32 0.54 -1.44
CA SER A 112 -2.15 0.80 -0.26
C SER A 112 -1.48 1.83 0.67
N VAL A 113 -0.16 1.73 0.87
CA VAL A 113 0.62 2.69 1.64
C VAL A 113 0.63 4.07 0.99
N ASP A 114 0.84 4.14 -0.33
CA ASP A 114 0.86 5.38 -1.10
C ASP A 114 -0.51 6.08 -1.06
N LEU A 115 -1.61 5.32 -1.13
CA LEU A 115 -2.96 5.87 -0.97
C LEU A 115 -3.15 6.48 0.43
N GLY A 116 -2.73 5.77 1.47
CA GLY A 116 -2.77 6.30 2.85
C GLY A 116 -1.97 7.59 2.98
N ALA A 117 -0.72 7.59 2.51
CA ALA A 117 0.15 8.76 2.53
C ALA A 117 -0.47 9.96 1.78
N LYS A 118 -1.11 9.72 0.62
CA LYS A 118 -1.83 10.75 -0.12
C LYS A 118 -3.00 11.35 0.67
N LEU A 119 -3.68 10.52 1.45
CA LEU A 119 -4.77 10.93 2.35
C LEU A 119 -4.29 11.50 3.69
N GLY A 120 -2.98 11.49 3.95
CA GLY A 120 -2.39 11.97 5.21
C GLY A 120 -2.38 10.95 6.35
N TYR A 121 -2.56 9.66 6.06
CA TYR A 121 -2.63 8.59 7.05
C TYR A 121 -1.57 7.51 6.83
N ALA A 122 -0.97 7.04 7.92
CA ALA A 122 -0.29 5.75 7.94
C ALA A 122 -1.30 4.64 7.58
N SER A 123 -0.88 3.70 6.75
CA SER A 123 -1.74 2.61 6.30
C SER A 123 -0.96 1.34 6.00
N HIS A 124 -1.69 0.25 5.83
CA HIS A 124 -1.17 -1.01 5.35
C HIS A 124 -2.26 -1.80 4.62
N MET A 125 -1.86 -2.81 3.85
CA MET A 125 -2.78 -3.73 3.20
C MET A 125 -3.21 -4.85 4.17
N SER A 126 -4.44 -4.81 4.67
CA SER A 126 -4.94 -5.79 5.66
C SER A 126 -5.34 -7.13 5.06
N LYS A 127 -5.81 -7.15 3.81
CA LYS A 127 -6.19 -8.38 3.09
C LYS A 127 -5.96 -8.26 1.59
N LEU A 128 -5.47 -9.33 0.96
CA LEU A 128 -5.28 -9.43 -0.48
C LEU A 128 -5.80 -10.75 -1.03
N GLU A 129 -6.50 -10.67 -2.14
CA GLU A 129 -6.92 -11.81 -2.93
C GLU A 129 -6.62 -11.52 -4.40
N ARG A 130 -5.91 -12.42 -5.06
CA ARG A 130 -5.60 -12.29 -6.49
C ARG A 130 -6.70 -12.96 -7.31
N THR A 131 -7.42 -12.19 -8.10
CA THR A 131 -8.55 -12.68 -8.91
C THR A 131 -8.23 -12.86 -10.40
N GLY A 132 -6.99 -12.61 -10.85
CA GLY A 132 -6.57 -12.75 -12.25
C GLY A 132 -5.06 -12.63 -12.47
N SER A 133 -4.59 -12.96 -13.68
CA SER A 133 -3.17 -12.95 -14.08
C SER A 133 -2.95 -12.55 -15.52
#